data_AF-A0A5C5UW33-F1
#
_entry.id   AF-A0A5C5UW33-F1
#
_cell.length_a   1.000
_cell.length_b   1.000
_cell.length_c   1.000
_cell.angle_alpha   90.00
_cell.angle_beta   90.00
_cell.angle_gamma   90.00
#
_symmetry.space_group_name_H-M   'P 1'
#
loop_
_entity.id
_entity.type
_entity.pdbx_description
1 polymer ?
#
loop_
_entity_poly.entity_id
_entity_poly.type
_entity_poly.pdbx_seq_one_letter_code
_entity_poly.pdbx_strand_id
1 'polypeptide(L)'
;MKKSQLLWIVFACSLPAVAVSAVEPTVADAKATLRKAKYLEPIPAALAYLKSSQLPGKKLARFYELHTNRPLYFTNDYQLTYDAADVPTHYSFTVDSRVDALAEEYQRYRPRTLDRLNAGQAKKQASYSVAKVSAAIAGLDERGAWIKPGTTKHYQKLNNASGVIRSRTFAENVHHLSNYVTAQAKE
;
A
#
# COMPACT_ATOMS: atom_id res chain seq x y z
N MET A 1 -3.15 -5.32 25.66
CA MET A 1 -1.84 -5.26 25.00
C MET A 1 -0.92 -4.39 25.85
N LYS A 2 0.11 -4.99 26.46
CA LYS A 2 1.06 -4.25 27.31
C LYS A 2 1.97 -3.39 26.41
N LYS A 3 2.26 -2.15 26.80
CA LYS A 3 3.12 -1.18 26.07
C LYS A 3 4.46 -1.77 25.60
N SER A 4 4.96 -2.80 26.31
CA SER A 4 6.14 -3.57 25.90
C SER A 4 5.99 -4.23 24.52
N GLN A 5 4.81 -4.69 24.10
CA GLN A 5 4.66 -5.37 22.81
C GLN A 5 4.66 -4.44 21.60
N LEU A 6 4.32 -3.16 21.77
CA LEU A 6 4.43 -2.16 20.71
C LEU A 6 5.88 -1.75 20.44
N LEU A 7 6.72 -1.71 21.47
CA LEU A 7 8.10 -1.26 21.36
C LEU A 7 8.97 -2.26 20.58
N TRP A 8 8.64 -3.56 20.61
CA TRP A 8 9.42 -4.61 19.95
C TRP A 8 8.99 -4.91 18.51
N ILE A 9 7.75 -4.61 18.12
CA ILE A 9 7.35 -4.62 16.68
C ILE A 9 8.18 -3.58 15.90
N VAL A 10 8.52 -2.46 16.54
CA VAL A 10 9.44 -1.46 15.96
C VAL A 10 10.86 -2.01 15.86
N PHE A 11 11.30 -2.85 16.79
CA PHE A 11 12.65 -3.44 16.79
C PHE A 11 12.83 -4.58 15.78
N ALA A 12 11.77 -5.33 15.43
CA ALA A 12 11.80 -6.26 14.29
C ALA A 12 11.99 -5.53 12.94
N CYS A 13 11.79 -4.22 12.91
CA CYS A 13 12.12 -3.33 11.79
C CYS A 13 13.62 -2.93 11.75
N SER A 14 14.41 -3.32 12.76
CA SER A 14 15.86 -3.06 12.87
C SER A 14 16.72 -4.28 12.52
N LEU A 15 16.12 -5.43 12.20
CA LEU A 15 16.83 -6.51 11.53
C LEU A 15 16.93 -6.18 10.03
N PRO A 16 18.08 -6.46 9.38
CA PRO A 16 18.17 -6.43 7.94
C PRO A 16 17.28 -7.56 7.35
N ALA A 17 16.00 -7.27 7.16
CA ALA A 17 15.02 -8.19 6.59
C ALA A 17 14.08 -7.48 5.62
N VAL A 18 13.74 -8.15 4.52
CA VAL A 18 12.74 -7.66 3.56
C VAL A 18 11.37 -8.22 3.95
N ALA A 19 10.42 -7.34 4.27
CA ALA A 19 9.04 -7.72 4.55
C ALA A 19 8.23 -7.85 3.24
N VAL A 20 7.82 -9.07 2.87
CA VAL A 20 7.04 -9.30 1.64
C VAL A 20 5.69 -8.59 1.66
N SER A 21 5.04 -8.49 2.83
CA SER A 21 3.76 -7.77 2.94
C SER A 21 3.87 -6.26 2.70
N ALA A 22 5.08 -5.68 2.66
CA ALA A 22 5.32 -4.31 2.25
C ALA A 22 5.43 -4.15 0.71
N VAL A 23 5.62 -5.25 -0.02
CA VAL A 23 5.79 -5.27 -1.48
C VAL A 23 4.48 -5.59 -2.22
N GLU A 24 3.48 -6.16 -1.55
CA GLU A 24 2.20 -6.54 -2.18
C GLU A 24 1.12 -5.44 -2.36
N PRO A 25 1.06 -4.32 -1.59
CA PRO A 25 0.04 -3.29 -1.82
C PRO A 25 0.34 -2.39 -3.03
N THR A 26 1.49 -2.52 -3.70
CA THR A 26 2.00 -1.52 -4.66
C THR A 26 1.47 -1.62 -6.09
N VAL A 27 0.41 -2.37 -6.37
CA VAL A 27 -0.10 -2.49 -7.76
C VAL A 27 -1.51 -1.92 -7.94
N ALA A 28 -2.44 -2.10 -6.99
CA ALA A 28 -3.80 -1.56 -7.10
C ALA A 28 -3.88 -0.04 -6.84
N ASP A 29 -3.21 0.45 -5.79
CA ASP A 29 -3.13 1.89 -5.48
C ASP A 29 -2.20 2.66 -6.44
N ALA A 30 -1.47 1.92 -7.28
CA ALA A 30 -0.44 2.43 -8.15
C ALA A 30 -0.95 2.87 -9.52
N LYS A 31 -2.24 2.69 -9.84
CA LYS A 31 -2.87 3.26 -11.05
C LYS A 31 -2.72 4.78 -11.16
N ALA A 32 -2.61 5.49 -10.04
CA ALA A 32 -2.38 6.93 -10.01
C ALA A 32 -0.89 7.32 -10.03
N THR A 33 -0.04 6.52 -9.37
CA THR A 33 1.38 6.83 -9.11
C THR A 33 2.33 6.29 -10.19
N LEU A 34 2.00 5.17 -10.86
CA LEU A 34 2.80 4.55 -11.94
C LEU A 34 2.76 5.31 -13.26
N ARG A 35 2.42 6.61 -13.24
CA ARG A 35 2.39 7.44 -14.45
C ARG A 35 3.77 7.91 -14.92
N LYS A 36 4.86 7.45 -14.29
CA LYS A 36 6.24 7.80 -14.70
C LYS A 36 7.05 6.51 -14.92
N ALA A 37 7.81 6.47 -16.02
CA ALA A 37 8.60 5.30 -16.43
C ALA A 37 9.54 4.81 -15.32
N LYS A 38 10.16 5.73 -14.58
CA LYS A 38 11.07 5.41 -13.45
C LYS A 38 10.47 4.53 -12.34
N TYR A 39 9.14 4.49 -12.21
CA TYR A 39 8.48 3.62 -11.23
C TYR A 39 8.11 2.24 -11.80
N LEU A 40 8.17 2.06 -13.12
CA LEU A 40 8.01 0.76 -13.78
C LEU A 40 9.33 -0.01 -13.89
N GLU A 41 10.45 0.70 -14.00
CA GLU A 41 11.80 0.13 -14.14
C GLU A 41 12.19 -0.91 -13.07
N PRO A 42 11.93 -0.71 -11.76
CA PRO A 42 12.35 -1.69 -10.75
C PRO A 42 11.42 -2.91 -10.65
N ILE A 43 10.23 -2.89 -11.26
CA ILE A 43 9.21 -3.95 -11.08
C ILE A 43 9.69 -5.32 -11.58
N PRO A 44 10.34 -5.46 -12.76
CA PRO A 44 10.87 -6.75 -13.19
C PRO A 44 11.86 -7.39 -12.21
N ALA A 45 12.76 -6.59 -11.64
CA ALA A 45 13.73 -7.08 -10.66
C ALA A 45 13.04 -7.54 -9.37
N ALA A 46 12.04 -6.78 -8.90
CA ALA A 46 11.22 -7.18 -7.75
C ALA A 46 10.43 -8.46 -8.00
N LEU A 47 9.82 -8.62 -9.18
CA LEU A 47 9.11 -9.84 -9.56
C LEU A 47 10.06 -11.05 -9.63
N ALA A 48 11.26 -10.86 -10.19
CA ALA A 48 12.28 -11.91 -10.25
C ALA A 48 12.72 -12.34 -8.84
N TYR A 49 12.99 -11.38 -7.96
CA TYR A 49 13.29 -11.63 -6.56
C TYR A 49 12.17 -12.44 -5.88
N LEU A 50 10.93 -11.94 -5.91
CA LEU A 50 9.80 -12.62 -5.27
C LEU A 50 9.57 -14.02 -5.85
N LYS A 51 9.76 -14.21 -7.17
CA LYS A 51 9.66 -15.53 -7.79
C LYS A 51 10.74 -16.49 -7.28
N SER A 52 11.98 -16.01 -7.16
CA SER A 52 13.10 -16.80 -6.61
C SER A 52 12.91 -17.15 -5.12
N SER A 53 12.18 -16.32 -4.38
CA SER A 53 11.89 -16.53 -2.96
C SER A 53 10.68 -17.45 -2.71
N GLN A 54 10.00 -17.97 -3.75
CA GLN A 54 8.80 -18.77 -3.52
C GLN A 54 9.09 -20.09 -2.80
N LEU A 55 8.29 -20.35 -1.77
CA LEU A 55 8.22 -21.61 -1.04
C LEU A 55 7.32 -22.61 -1.79
N PRO A 56 7.43 -23.92 -1.48
CA PRO A 56 6.49 -24.92 -1.97
C PRO A 56 5.03 -24.52 -1.74
N GLY A 57 4.15 -24.86 -2.69
CA GLY A 57 2.74 -24.50 -2.63
C GLY A 57 2.42 -23.04 -2.96
N LYS A 58 3.30 -22.34 -3.71
CA LYS A 58 3.14 -20.93 -4.11
C LYS A 58 2.95 -20.01 -2.91
N LYS A 59 3.80 -20.14 -1.90
CA LYS A 59 3.82 -19.25 -0.73
C LYS A 59 5.08 -18.41 -0.69
N LEU A 60 5.06 -17.35 0.11
CA LEU A 60 6.22 -16.55 0.46
C LEU A 60 6.30 -16.47 1.97
N ALA A 61 7.51 -16.60 2.52
CA ALA A 61 7.77 -16.17 3.88
C ALA A 61 7.54 -14.67 4.00
N ARG A 62 7.15 -14.22 5.19
CA ARG A 62 6.89 -12.81 5.42
C ARG A 62 8.17 -12.00 5.52
N PHE A 63 9.26 -12.65 5.96
CA PHE A 63 10.57 -12.06 6.14
C PHE A 63 11.62 -12.92 5.45
N TYR A 64 12.58 -12.24 4.81
CA TYR A 64 13.77 -12.87 4.26
C TYR A 64 15.00 -12.15 4.78
N GLU A 65 16.01 -12.93 5.15
CA GLU A 65 17.34 -12.46 5.54
C GLU A 65 18.01 -11.73 4.36
N LEU A 66 18.59 -10.55 4.62
CA LEU A 66 19.35 -9.84 3.59
C LEU A 66 20.55 -10.67 3.13
N HIS A 67 20.94 -10.47 1.87
CA HIS A 67 22.03 -11.15 1.16
C HIS A 67 21.80 -12.63 0.87
N THR A 68 21.23 -13.40 1.79
CA THR A 68 21.04 -14.85 1.61
C THR A 68 19.67 -15.21 1.04
N ASN A 69 18.68 -14.32 1.18
CA ASN A 69 17.29 -14.56 0.80
C ASN A 69 16.70 -15.80 1.48
N ARG A 70 17.16 -16.11 2.70
CA ARG A 70 16.60 -17.21 3.50
C ARG A 70 15.34 -16.77 4.23
N PRO A 71 14.26 -17.58 4.22
CA PRO A 71 13.08 -17.34 5.05
C PRO A 71 13.43 -17.18 6.53
N LEU A 72 12.87 -16.15 7.18
CA LEU A 72 13.01 -15.93 8.61
C LEU A 72 11.68 -16.14 9.33
N TYR A 73 11.74 -16.86 10.44
CA TYR A 73 10.63 -17.16 11.33
C TYR A 73 11.00 -16.80 12.77
N PHE A 74 10.00 -16.81 13.63
CA PHE A 74 10.20 -16.62 15.06
C PHE A 74 9.44 -17.69 15.82
N THR A 75 10.05 -18.22 16.88
CA THR A 75 9.40 -19.16 17.80
C THR A 75 8.31 -18.49 18.62
N ASN A 76 7.55 -19.27 19.39
CA ASN A 76 6.59 -18.75 20.37
C ASN A 76 7.24 -17.80 21.40
N ASP A 77 8.51 -18.04 21.73
CA ASP A 77 9.33 -17.20 22.60
C ASP A 77 10.06 -16.07 21.84
N TYR A 78 9.65 -15.81 20.60
CA TYR A 78 10.19 -14.78 19.71
C TYR A 78 11.70 -14.92 19.44
N GLN A 79 12.22 -16.14 19.45
CA GLN A 79 13.60 -16.41 19.04
C GLN A 79 13.67 -16.59 17.53
N LEU A 80 14.69 -16.00 16.90
CA LEU A 80 14.91 -16.14 15.46
C LEU A 80 15.15 -17.61 15.10
N THR A 81 14.42 -18.12 14.12
CA THR A 81 14.59 -19.48 13.61
C THR A 81 14.40 -19.51 12.09
N TYR A 82 15.00 -20.51 11.45
CA TYR A 82 14.77 -20.82 10.03
C TYR A 82 13.77 -21.97 9.86
N ASP A 83 13.27 -22.53 10.97
CA ASP A 83 12.26 -23.59 10.97
C ASP A 83 10.85 -23.00 11.05
N ALA A 84 10.00 -23.38 10.10
CA ALA A 84 8.60 -22.95 10.03
C ALA A 84 7.66 -23.81 10.91
N ALA A 85 8.15 -24.88 11.53
CA ALA A 85 7.34 -25.83 12.29
C ALA A 85 6.89 -25.31 13.66
N ASP A 86 7.67 -24.44 14.30
CA ASP A 86 7.39 -23.87 15.63
C ASP A 86 7.17 -22.37 15.54
N VAL A 87 6.09 -21.95 14.88
CA VAL A 87 5.72 -20.53 14.75
C VAL A 87 4.43 -20.19 15.51
N PRO A 88 4.31 -18.98 16.08
CA PRO A 88 3.11 -18.56 16.79
C PRO A 88 1.83 -18.65 15.95
N THR A 89 0.75 -19.19 16.52
CA THR A 89 -0.53 -19.40 15.83
C THR A 89 -1.30 -18.10 15.56
N HIS A 90 -1.01 -17.03 16.29
CA HIS A 90 -1.69 -15.73 16.17
C HIS A 90 -1.05 -14.78 15.15
N TYR A 91 0.04 -15.16 14.49
CA TYR A 91 0.70 -14.34 13.47
C TYR A 91 1.15 -15.17 12.27
N SER A 92 0.64 -14.86 11.08
CA SER A 92 1.05 -15.59 9.87
C SER A 92 2.42 -15.13 9.39
N PHE A 93 3.38 -16.07 9.40
CA PHE A 93 4.73 -15.91 8.84
C PHE A 93 4.83 -16.30 7.36
N THR A 94 3.74 -16.78 6.77
CA THR A 94 3.66 -17.04 5.33
C THR A 94 2.45 -16.36 4.72
N VAL A 95 2.56 -16.03 3.44
CA VAL A 95 1.47 -15.46 2.64
C VAL A 95 1.37 -16.21 1.31
N ASP A 96 0.18 -16.22 0.72
CA ASP A 96 0.00 -16.79 -0.60
C ASP A 96 0.65 -15.87 -1.64
N SER A 97 1.44 -16.47 -2.53
CA SER A 97 2.16 -15.74 -3.56
C SER A 97 1.20 -15.22 -4.63
N ARG A 98 1.25 -13.91 -4.87
CA ARG A 98 0.55 -13.25 -5.98
C ARG A 98 1.45 -12.93 -7.18
N VAL A 99 2.70 -13.40 -7.17
CA VAL A 99 3.74 -13.01 -8.13
C VAL A 99 3.32 -13.24 -9.58
N ASP A 100 2.66 -14.35 -9.89
CA ASP A 100 2.19 -14.65 -11.24
C ASP A 100 1.16 -13.61 -11.72
N ALA A 101 0.15 -13.33 -10.88
CA ALA A 101 -0.87 -12.32 -11.17
C ALA A 101 -0.27 -10.91 -11.31
N LEU A 102 0.72 -10.57 -10.48
CA LEU A 102 1.43 -9.29 -10.55
C LEU A 102 2.28 -9.17 -11.82
N ALA A 103 2.91 -10.27 -12.27
CA ALA A 103 3.66 -10.30 -13.52
C ALA A 103 2.75 -10.09 -14.73
N GLU A 104 1.60 -10.77 -14.79
CA GLU A 104 0.59 -10.55 -15.82
C GLU A 104 0.05 -9.12 -15.81
N GLU A 105 -0.18 -8.58 -14.63
CA GLU A 105 -0.61 -7.20 -14.46
C GLU A 105 0.43 -6.22 -15.02
N TYR A 106 1.70 -6.39 -14.66
CA TYR A 106 2.80 -5.58 -15.17
C TYR A 106 2.90 -5.63 -16.70
N GLN A 107 2.83 -6.81 -17.31
CA GLN A 107 2.88 -6.95 -18.78
C GLN A 107 1.72 -6.23 -19.48
N ARG A 108 0.53 -6.21 -18.87
CA ARG A 108 -0.64 -5.48 -19.41
C ARG A 108 -0.54 -3.97 -19.26
N TYR A 109 0.15 -3.47 -18.22
CA TYR A 109 0.20 -2.03 -17.92
C TYR A 109 1.42 -1.32 -18.48
N ARG A 110 2.56 -2.00 -18.62
CA ARG A 110 3.81 -1.37 -19.07
C ARG A 110 3.68 -0.74 -20.46
N PRO A 111 3.21 -1.43 -21.52
CA PRO A 111 3.10 -0.82 -22.85
C PRO A 111 2.17 0.39 -22.84
N ARG A 112 0.96 0.25 -22.30
CA ARG A 112 -0.04 1.33 -22.19
C ARG A 112 0.46 2.57 -21.44
N THR A 113 1.39 2.39 -20.52
CA THR A 113 1.96 3.50 -19.75
C THR A 113 3.09 4.16 -20.53
N LEU A 114 3.95 3.38 -21.17
CA LEU A 114 5.00 3.89 -22.06
C LEU A 114 4.39 4.61 -23.27
N ASP A 115 3.35 4.06 -23.88
CA ASP A 115 2.63 4.70 -24.99
C ASP A 115 2.04 6.05 -24.56
N ARG A 116 1.44 6.12 -23.37
CA ARG A 116 0.91 7.38 -22.82
C ARG A 116 2.01 8.39 -22.49
N LEU A 117 3.18 7.93 -22.05
CA LEU A 117 4.33 8.79 -21.78
C LEU A 117 4.93 9.32 -23.09
N ASN A 118 5.09 8.45 -24.09
CA ASN A 118 5.65 8.75 -25.41
C ASN A 118 4.74 9.63 -26.25
N ALA A 119 3.42 9.43 -26.16
CA ALA A 119 2.42 10.28 -26.82
C ALA A 119 2.41 11.73 -26.30
N GLY A 120 3.24 12.05 -25.29
CA GLY A 120 3.22 13.31 -24.59
C GLY A 120 1.88 13.46 -23.89
N GLN A 121 1.81 13.18 -22.58
CA GLN A 121 0.64 13.61 -21.83
C GLN A 121 0.56 15.13 -21.93
N ALA A 122 -0.28 15.63 -22.85
CA ALA A 122 -0.76 16.99 -22.82
C ALA A 122 -1.16 17.25 -21.38
N LYS A 123 -0.60 18.31 -20.75
CA LYS A 123 -0.99 18.73 -19.41
C LYS A 123 -2.50 18.90 -19.43
N LYS A 124 -3.22 17.87 -18.98
CA LYS A 124 -4.68 17.89 -19.01
C LYS A 124 -5.05 19.10 -18.17
N GLN A 125 -5.71 20.08 -18.78
CA GLN A 125 -6.14 21.27 -18.06
C GLN A 125 -6.92 20.78 -16.85
N ALA A 126 -6.57 21.30 -15.67
CA ALA A 126 -7.21 20.87 -14.43
C ALA A 126 -8.70 21.18 -14.56
N SER A 127 -9.50 20.16 -14.88
CA SER A 127 -10.94 20.31 -14.88
C SER A 127 -11.42 20.10 -13.46
N TYR A 128 -12.33 20.98 -13.05
CA TYR A 128 -12.98 20.90 -11.76
C TYR A 128 -14.50 20.86 -11.97
N SER A 129 -15.21 20.43 -10.95
CA SER A 129 -16.67 20.48 -10.90
C SER A 129 -17.03 21.32 -9.69
N VAL A 130 -17.71 22.46 -9.92
CA VAL A 130 -18.19 23.34 -8.85
C VAL A 130 -19.01 22.55 -7.84
N ALA A 131 -19.93 21.70 -8.31
CA ALA A 131 -20.75 20.86 -7.44
C ALA A 131 -19.92 19.97 -6.50
N LYS A 132 -18.85 19.33 -7.01
CA LYS A 132 -17.96 18.49 -6.17
C LYS A 132 -17.12 19.29 -5.21
N VAL A 133 -16.64 20.47 -5.63
CA VAL A 133 -15.87 21.38 -4.78
C VAL A 133 -16.75 21.90 -3.64
N SER A 134 -17.95 22.39 -3.95
CA SER A 134 -18.91 22.85 -2.95
C SER A 134 -19.32 21.72 -1.99
N ALA A 135 -19.56 20.50 -2.50
CA ALA A 135 -19.85 19.35 -1.66
C ALA A 135 -18.68 18.95 -0.76
N ALA A 136 -17.43 19.09 -1.24
CA ALA A 136 -16.25 18.85 -0.43
C ALA A 136 -16.15 19.89 0.71
N ILE A 137 -16.35 21.18 0.44
CA ILE A 137 -16.32 22.23 1.46
C ILE A 137 -17.45 22.03 2.48
N ALA A 138 -18.68 21.82 2.00
CA ALA A 138 -19.86 21.63 2.86
C ALA A 138 -19.80 20.34 3.69
N GLY A 139 -18.98 19.37 3.29
CA GLY A 139 -18.78 18.12 4.02
C GLY A 139 -17.76 18.19 5.16
N LEU A 140 -17.12 19.34 5.38
CA LEU A 140 -16.22 19.55 6.52
C LEU A 140 -17.04 19.76 7.80
N ASP A 141 -16.63 19.13 8.89
CA ASP A 141 -17.14 19.46 10.21
C ASP A 141 -16.49 20.75 10.77
N GLU A 142 -16.88 21.14 11.99
CA GLU A 142 -16.37 22.33 12.68
C GLU A 142 -14.83 22.34 12.88
N ARG A 143 -14.17 21.18 12.78
CA ARG A 143 -12.72 21.03 12.91
C ARG A 143 -12.00 21.05 11.56
N GLY A 144 -12.75 21.10 10.46
CA GLY A 144 -12.20 20.96 9.11
C GLY A 144 -11.89 19.50 8.74
N ALA A 145 -12.62 18.53 9.29
CA ALA A 145 -12.44 17.12 8.95
C ALA A 145 -13.60 16.56 8.12
N TRP A 146 -13.29 15.69 7.15
CA TRP A 146 -14.28 14.88 6.46
C TRP A 146 -14.52 13.57 7.20
N ILE A 147 -15.62 13.53 7.94
CA ILE A 147 -16.04 12.36 8.70
C ILE A 147 -17.07 11.57 7.89
N LYS A 148 -16.91 10.25 7.83
CA LYS A 148 -17.92 9.34 7.26
C LYS A 148 -18.46 8.41 8.34
N PRO A 149 -19.76 8.08 8.31
CA PRO A 149 -20.29 6.98 9.12
C PRO A 149 -19.55 5.69 8.81
N GLY A 150 -19.22 4.92 9.84
CA GLY A 150 -18.63 3.60 9.69
C GLY A 150 -17.68 3.24 10.82
N THR A 151 -17.26 1.98 10.84
CA THR A 151 -16.31 1.44 11.81
C THR A 151 -14.99 1.08 11.14
N THR A 152 -13.93 1.03 11.94
CA THR A 152 -12.65 0.45 11.53
C THR A 152 -12.73 -1.07 11.68
N LYS A 153 -12.68 -1.81 10.56
CA LYS A 153 -12.79 -3.29 10.54
C LYS A 153 -11.88 -4.01 11.57
N HIS A 154 -10.70 -3.46 11.83
CA HIS A 154 -9.68 -4.06 12.71
C HIS A 154 -9.73 -3.56 14.16
N TYR A 155 -10.54 -2.56 14.46
CA TYR A 155 -10.68 -2.01 15.82
C TYR A 155 -12.16 -1.87 16.17
N GLN A 156 -12.83 -3.01 16.37
CA GLN A 156 -14.26 -3.06 16.76
C GLN A 156 -14.51 -2.41 18.13
N LYS A 157 -13.48 -2.29 18.98
CA LYS A 157 -13.56 -1.59 20.28
C LYS A 157 -13.78 -0.09 20.16
N LEU A 158 -13.61 0.46 18.97
CA LEU A 158 -13.93 1.83 18.63
C LEU A 158 -15.34 1.85 18.01
N ASN A 159 -16.36 1.76 18.86
CA ASN A 159 -17.72 2.16 18.49
C ASN A 159 -17.71 3.69 18.32
N ASN A 160 -17.19 4.14 17.17
CA ASN A 160 -17.02 5.55 16.90
C ASN A 160 -18.37 6.15 16.49
N ALA A 161 -19.18 6.52 17.49
CA ALA A 161 -20.36 7.37 17.28
C ALA A 161 -19.99 8.67 16.52
N SER A 162 -18.74 9.11 16.66
CA SER A 162 -18.14 10.26 15.97
C SER A 162 -17.74 9.99 14.50
N GLY A 163 -17.94 8.78 13.97
CA GLY A 163 -17.55 8.39 12.61
C GLY A 163 -16.05 8.12 12.41
N VAL A 164 -15.63 7.99 11.15
CA VAL A 164 -14.23 7.67 10.75
C VAL A 164 -13.72 8.61 9.66
N ILE A 165 -12.45 8.98 9.75
CA ILE A 165 -11.72 9.61 8.65
C ILE A 165 -11.22 8.49 7.73
N ARG A 166 -11.53 8.59 6.44
CA ARG A 166 -11.03 7.66 5.42
C ARG A 166 -10.04 8.38 4.53
N SER A 167 -8.83 7.83 4.38
CA SER A 167 -7.79 8.38 3.49
C SER A 167 -8.28 8.56 2.06
N ARG A 168 -9.17 7.68 1.57
CA ARG A 168 -9.81 7.82 0.27
C ARG A 168 -10.64 9.10 0.16
N THR A 169 -11.55 9.33 1.11
CA THR A 169 -12.40 10.54 1.13
C THR A 169 -11.56 11.80 1.23
N PHE A 170 -10.54 11.79 2.08
CA PHE A 170 -9.59 12.88 2.18
C PHE A 170 -8.91 13.16 0.83
N ALA A 171 -8.30 12.14 0.21
CA ALA A 171 -7.59 12.30 -1.06
C ALA A 171 -8.51 12.79 -2.19
N GLU A 172 -9.72 12.24 -2.30
CA GLU A 172 -10.72 12.66 -3.30
C GLU A 172 -11.10 14.13 -3.15
N ASN A 173 -11.43 14.57 -1.93
CA ASN A 173 -11.82 15.96 -1.68
C ASN A 173 -10.66 16.93 -1.88
N VAL A 174 -9.46 16.59 -1.42
CA VAL A 174 -8.24 17.39 -1.66
C VAL A 174 -7.95 17.48 -3.16
N HIS A 175 -8.16 16.42 -3.94
CA HIS A 175 -8.01 16.49 -5.40
C HIS A 175 -9.00 17.44 -6.04
N HIS A 176 -10.28 17.44 -5.62
CA HIS A 176 -11.27 18.39 -6.13
C HIS A 176 -10.90 19.85 -5.83
N LEU A 177 -10.48 20.13 -4.59
CA LEU A 177 -10.04 21.46 -4.16
C LEU A 177 -8.77 21.91 -4.89
N SER A 178 -7.78 21.03 -5.00
CA SER A 178 -6.51 21.34 -5.67
C SER A 178 -6.71 21.64 -7.15
N ASN A 179 -7.58 20.89 -7.83
CA ASN A 179 -7.91 21.14 -9.24
C ASN A 179 -8.59 22.48 -9.43
N TYR A 180 -9.49 22.87 -8.51
CA TYR A 180 -10.13 24.19 -8.54
C TYR A 180 -9.11 25.31 -8.38
N VAL A 181 -8.27 25.27 -7.34
CA VAL A 181 -7.22 26.29 -7.11
C VAL A 181 -6.25 26.37 -8.30
N THR A 182 -5.87 25.23 -8.87
CA THR A 182 -4.99 25.19 -10.05
C THR A 182 -5.64 25.80 -11.30
N ALA A 183 -6.95 25.65 -11.46
CA ALA A 183 -7.68 26.26 -12.57
C ALA A 183 -7.79 27.78 -12.39
N GLN A 184 -8.08 28.24 -11.17
CA GLN A 184 -8.19 29.66 -10.85
C GLN A 184 -6.85 30.40 -10.97
N ALA A 185 -5.73 29.76 -10.63
CA ALA A 185 -4.40 30.39 -10.73
C ALA A 185 -3.91 30.59 -12.18
N LYS A 186 -4.68 30.16 -13.19
CA LYS A 186 -4.36 30.28 -14.62
C LYS A 186 -5.25 31.28 -15.36
N GLU A 187 -6.27 31.81 -14.69
CA GLU A 187 -7.06 32.96 -15.14
C GLU A 187 -6.36 34.25 -14.70
#